data_AF-A0A0N8WGX0-F1
#
_entry.id   AF-A0A0N8WGX0-F1
#
_cell.length_a   1.000
_cell.length_b   1.000
_cell.length_c   1.000
_cell.angle_alpha   90.00
_cell.angle_beta   90.00
_cell.angle_gamma   90.00
#
_symmetry.space_group_name_H-M   'P 1'
#
loop_
_entity.id
_entity.type
_entity.pdbx_description
1 polymer ?
#
loop_
_entity_poly.entity_id
_entity_poly.type
_entity_poly.pdbx_seq_one_letter_code
_entity_poly.pdbx_strand_id
1 'polypeptide(L)'
;MEIGHFKISGHSTKRNWAVYIFVATPKNKSKKKILYVGKVGDNRAGCNPVISRVGNHFSHNKIHSQIRNAIPDTENYDYEYFYCHFDEYNTKKDLWENGREKTNELERELNRIVQKNMNKATYELLNPFGGKSVSTADKKYRAKLLSKEEKEMLEKLCAKAL
;
A
#
# COMPACT_ATOMS: atom_id res chain seq x y z
N MET A 1 0.98 -33.19 -2.51
CA MET A 1 2.02 -32.40 -1.81
C MET A 1 2.86 -31.76 -2.88
N GLU A 2 3.10 -30.45 -2.79
CA GLU A 2 3.82 -29.69 -3.80
C GLU A 2 4.87 -28.81 -3.12
N ILE A 3 6.02 -28.62 -3.77
CA ILE A 3 7.08 -27.73 -3.29
C ILE A 3 6.93 -26.40 -4.04
N GLY A 4 6.67 -25.32 -3.31
CA GLY A 4 6.64 -23.96 -3.84
C GLY A 4 7.91 -23.16 -3.49
N HIS A 5 8.16 -22.08 -4.22
CA HIS A 5 9.22 -21.13 -3.89
C HIS A 5 8.74 -19.69 -4.10
N PHE A 6 9.27 -18.76 -3.32
CA PHE A 6 9.11 -17.33 -3.53
C PHE A 6 10.36 -16.59 -3.05
N LYS A 7 10.61 -15.40 -3.58
CA LYS A 7 11.81 -14.62 -3.29
C LYS A 7 11.44 -13.31 -2.60
N ILE A 8 12.12 -13.05 -1.48
CA ILE A 8 12.03 -11.79 -0.75
C ILE A 8 13.29 -10.97 -1.05
N SER A 9 13.12 -9.70 -1.45
CA SER A 9 14.25 -8.78 -1.66
C SER A 9 14.81 -8.30 -0.32
N GLY A 10 16.14 -8.20 -0.19
CA GLY A 10 16.77 -7.53 0.96
C GLY A 10 16.29 -6.09 1.16
N HIS A 11 15.85 -5.41 0.10
CA HIS A 11 15.25 -4.08 0.24
C HIS A 11 13.97 -4.10 1.10
N SER A 12 13.19 -5.18 1.04
CA SER A 12 11.95 -5.31 1.81
C SER A 12 12.19 -5.58 3.29
N THR A 13 13.42 -5.91 3.69
CA THR A 13 13.76 -6.19 5.09
C THR A 13 14.01 -4.92 5.92
N LYS A 14 14.12 -3.75 5.26
CA LYS A 14 14.31 -2.46 5.92
C LYS A 14 13.15 -2.12 6.87
N ARG A 15 13.49 -1.49 7.98
CA ARG A 15 12.51 -0.99 8.97
C ARG A 15 12.18 0.47 8.67
N ASN A 16 11.45 0.69 7.58
CA ASN A 16 11.05 2.01 7.11
C ASN A 16 9.53 2.10 6.95
N TRP A 17 8.99 3.30 7.13
CA TRP A 17 7.67 3.66 6.68
C TRP A 17 7.57 3.46 5.16
N ALA A 18 6.44 2.93 4.73
CA ALA A 18 6.17 2.60 3.34
C ALA A 18 4.70 2.76 2.98
N VAL A 19 4.47 3.15 1.74
CA VAL A 19 3.18 2.93 1.07
C VAL A 19 3.36 1.95 -0.08
N TYR A 20 2.28 1.30 -0.47
CA TYR A 20 2.32 0.22 -1.44
C TYR A 20 1.06 0.15 -2.30
N ILE A 21 1.22 -0.48 -3.46
CA ILE A 21 0.15 -0.96 -4.32
C ILE A 21 0.28 -2.48 -4.38
N PHE A 22 -0.78 -3.16 -4.00
CA PHE A 22 -0.95 -4.59 -4.16
C PHE A 22 -1.75 -4.84 -5.44
N VAL A 23 -1.25 -5.74 -6.29
CA VAL A 23 -1.88 -6.11 -7.57
C VAL A 23 -2.19 -7.59 -7.54
N ALA A 24 -3.46 -7.95 -7.74
CA ALA A 24 -3.88 -9.33 -7.97
C ALA A 24 -4.27 -9.50 -9.43
N THR A 25 -3.53 -10.34 -10.14
CA THR A 25 -3.80 -10.67 -11.54
C THR A 25 -4.53 -12.02 -11.60
N PRO A 26 -5.77 -12.07 -12.10
CA PRO A 26 -6.50 -13.34 -12.20
C PRO A 26 -5.83 -14.26 -13.21
N LYS A 27 -5.71 -15.55 -12.88
CA LYS A 27 -5.27 -16.58 -13.84
C LYS A 27 -6.23 -16.71 -15.02
N ASN A 28 -7.52 -16.43 -14.79
CA ASN A 28 -8.53 -16.30 -15.84
C ASN A 28 -8.59 -14.85 -16.39
N LYS A 29 -8.18 -14.68 -17.64
CA LYS A 29 -8.06 -13.37 -18.32
C LYS A 29 -9.40 -12.64 -18.54
N SER A 30 -10.54 -13.26 -18.28
CA SER A 30 -11.86 -12.60 -18.38
C SER A 30 -12.18 -11.67 -17.20
N LYS A 31 -11.43 -11.74 -16.10
CA LYS A 31 -11.61 -10.89 -14.92
C LYS A 31 -10.64 -9.71 -14.93
N LYS A 32 -11.06 -8.59 -14.32
CA LYS A 32 -10.19 -7.42 -14.10
C LYS A 32 -9.08 -7.75 -13.11
N LYS A 33 -7.94 -7.08 -13.25
CA LYS A 33 -6.92 -7.05 -12.21
C LYS A 33 -7.44 -6.25 -11.02
N ILE A 34 -7.10 -6.70 -9.81
CA ILE A 34 -7.55 -6.05 -8.59
C ILE A 34 -6.39 -5.29 -7.96
N LEU A 35 -6.63 -4.04 -7.61
CA LEU A 35 -5.69 -3.14 -6.96
C LEU A 35 -6.12 -2.88 -5.52
N TYR A 36 -5.14 -2.74 -4.64
CA TYR A 36 -5.32 -2.22 -3.30
C TYR A 36 -4.16 -1.30 -2.96
N VAL A 37 -4.47 -0.08 -2.53
CA VAL A 37 -3.46 0.88 -2.06
C VAL A 37 -3.39 0.81 -0.55
N GLY A 38 -2.20 0.75 0.02
CA GLY A 38 -2.09 0.74 1.46
C GLY A 38 -0.80 1.32 1.97
N LYS A 39 -0.67 1.25 3.29
CA LYS A 39 0.51 1.63 4.04
C LYS A 39 0.88 0.58 5.06
N VAL A 40 2.15 0.56 5.43
CA VAL A 40 2.62 -0.25 6.55
C VAL A 40 2.02 0.27 7.86
N GLY A 41 1.79 -0.66 8.79
CA GLY A 41 1.26 -0.32 10.12
C GLY A 41 2.31 0.34 11.00
N ASP A 42 1.91 0.80 12.17
CA ASP A 42 2.87 1.16 13.20
C ASP A 42 3.53 -0.11 13.76
N ASN A 43 4.83 -0.24 13.58
CA ASN A 43 5.55 -1.48 13.84
C ASN A 43 6.54 -1.35 15.02
N ARG A 44 5.99 -0.93 16.17
CA ARG A 44 6.73 -0.80 17.43
C ARG A 44 7.28 -2.13 17.93
N ALA A 45 6.55 -3.22 17.69
CA ALA A 45 6.83 -4.56 18.21
C ALA A 45 7.89 -5.37 17.42
N GLY A 46 8.52 -4.76 16.40
CA GLY A 46 9.73 -5.33 15.79
C GLY A 46 9.52 -6.27 14.60
N CYS A 47 8.30 -6.46 14.10
CA CYS A 47 8.09 -7.19 12.85
C CYS A 47 8.77 -6.47 11.68
N ASN A 48 8.92 -7.10 10.52
CA ASN A 48 9.29 -6.35 9.31
C ASN A 48 8.05 -5.62 8.73
N PRO A 49 8.08 -4.30 8.49
CA PRO A 49 6.90 -3.52 8.07
C PRO A 49 6.23 -4.01 6.78
N VAL A 50 7.02 -4.28 5.74
CA VAL A 50 6.51 -4.68 4.42
C VAL A 50 6.08 -6.14 4.44
N ILE A 51 6.96 -7.04 4.85
CA ILE A 51 6.73 -8.49 4.83
C ILE A 51 5.56 -8.88 5.74
N SER A 52 5.49 -8.31 6.95
CA SER A 52 4.35 -8.58 7.85
C SER A 52 3.04 -8.09 7.24
N ARG A 53 3.06 -6.97 6.50
CA ARG A 53 1.85 -6.44 5.88
C ARG A 53 1.37 -7.29 4.72
N VAL A 54 2.30 -7.85 3.93
CA VAL A 54 1.98 -8.86 2.90
C VAL A 54 1.35 -10.09 3.56
N GLY A 55 1.98 -10.64 4.61
CA GLY A 55 1.44 -11.80 5.32
C GLY A 55 0.04 -11.56 5.89
N ASN A 56 -0.22 -10.37 6.43
CA ASN A 56 -1.53 -10.01 6.98
C ASN A 56 -2.65 -10.10 5.93
N HIS A 57 -2.39 -9.66 4.69
CA HIS A 57 -3.37 -9.71 3.60
C HIS A 57 -3.85 -11.13 3.27
N PHE A 58 -2.99 -12.13 3.50
CA PHE A 58 -3.27 -13.55 3.26
C PHE A 58 -3.56 -14.35 4.53
N SER A 59 -3.53 -13.72 5.71
CA SER A 59 -3.84 -14.41 6.96
C SER A 59 -5.26 -15.01 6.96
N HIS A 60 -5.47 -16.05 7.75
CA HIS A 60 -6.81 -16.59 7.97
C HIS A 60 -7.60 -15.78 9.01
N ASN A 61 -6.92 -14.86 9.72
CA ASN A 61 -7.55 -13.93 10.65
C ASN A 61 -8.22 -12.77 9.89
N LYS A 62 -9.56 -12.83 9.79
CA LYS A 62 -10.38 -11.84 9.07
C LYS A 62 -10.14 -10.39 9.50
N ILE A 63 -9.64 -10.12 10.71
CA ILE A 63 -9.35 -8.76 11.18
C ILE A 63 -8.19 -8.12 10.38
N HIS A 64 -7.23 -8.94 9.94
CA HIS A 64 -5.99 -8.44 9.31
C HIS A 64 -5.97 -8.61 7.79
N SER A 65 -6.89 -9.42 7.24
CA SER A 65 -6.80 -9.97 5.88
C SER A 65 -7.70 -9.27 4.88
N GLN A 66 -7.37 -8.01 4.62
CA GLN A 66 -8.17 -7.13 3.76
C GLN A 66 -8.31 -7.69 2.33
N ILE A 67 -7.22 -8.18 1.74
CA ILE A 67 -7.26 -8.80 0.39
C ILE A 67 -8.04 -10.10 0.42
N ARG A 68 -7.72 -11.04 1.32
CA ARG A 68 -8.41 -12.33 1.40
C ARG A 68 -9.91 -12.19 1.66
N ASN A 69 -10.32 -11.16 2.41
CA ASN A 69 -11.74 -10.88 2.63
C ASN A 69 -12.46 -10.37 1.38
N ALA A 70 -11.75 -9.67 0.49
CA ALA A 70 -12.31 -9.07 -0.72
C ALA A 70 -12.20 -9.98 -1.95
N ILE A 71 -11.18 -10.82 -2.02
CA ILE A 71 -10.89 -11.73 -3.13
C ILE A 71 -11.17 -13.17 -2.67
N PRO A 72 -12.29 -13.79 -3.07
CA PRO A 72 -12.51 -15.22 -2.83
C PRO A 72 -11.50 -16.04 -3.66
N ASP A 73 -11.13 -17.22 -3.13
CA ASP A 73 -10.25 -18.19 -3.78
C ASP A 73 -8.93 -17.58 -4.26
N THR A 74 -8.16 -17.06 -3.30
CA THR A 74 -6.91 -16.31 -3.54
C THR A 74 -5.89 -17.06 -4.41
N GLU A 75 -5.91 -18.38 -4.40
CA GLU A 75 -5.08 -19.25 -5.24
C GLU A 75 -5.33 -19.10 -6.76
N ASN A 76 -6.44 -18.49 -7.16
CA ASN A 76 -6.78 -18.21 -8.56
C ASN A 76 -6.17 -16.90 -9.09
N TYR A 77 -5.31 -16.25 -8.30
CA TYR A 77 -4.64 -15.01 -8.66
C TYR A 77 -3.12 -15.13 -8.44
N ASP A 78 -2.38 -14.41 -9.27
CA ASP A 78 -0.97 -14.12 -9.05
C ASP A 78 -0.85 -12.72 -8.43
N TYR A 79 0.11 -12.55 -7.52
CA TYR A 79 0.19 -11.36 -6.67
C TYR A 79 1.52 -10.63 -6.79
N GLU A 80 1.43 -9.33 -6.98
CA GLU A 80 2.59 -8.43 -6.99
C GLU A 80 2.42 -7.34 -5.93
N TYR A 81 3.53 -6.98 -5.29
CA TYR A 81 3.57 -5.99 -4.22
C TYR A 81 4.60 -4.92 -4.52
N PHE A 82 4.13 -3.77 -4.97
CA PHE A 82 4.96 -2.61 -5.27
C PHE A 82 4.96 -1.68 -4.07
N TYR A 83 6.12 -1.30 -3.57
CA TYR A 83 6.24 -0.41 -2.40
C TYR A 83 7.37 0.60 -2.56
N CYS A 84 7.25 1.70 -1.84
CA CYS A 84 8.30 2.71 -1.71
C CYS A 84 8.53 3.02 -0.24
N HIS A 85 9.80 3.04 0.18
CA HIS A 85 10.20 3.50 1.50
C HIS A 85 10.43 5.00 1.48
N PHE A 86 10.13 5.67 2.59
CA PHE A 86 10.28 7.13 2.71
C PHE A 86 11.16 7.49 3.90
N ASP A 87 10.73 7.13 5.10
CA ASP A 87 11.42 7.48 6.34
C ASP A 87 11.68 6.23 7.19
N GLU A 88 12.74 6.23 7.99
CA GLU A 88 12.99 5.17 8.96
C GLU A 88 11.99 5.27 10.14
N TYR A 89 11.70 4.14 10.79
CA TYR A 89 10.96 4.20 12.05
C TYR A 89 11.82 4.84 13.14
N ASN A 90 11.42 6.03 13.58
CA ASN A 90 12.03 6.66 14.75
C ASN A 90 11.33 6.19 16.03
N THR A 91 12.09 5.97 17.11
CA THR A 91 11.54 5.60 18.42
C THR A 91 11.18 6.80 19.29
N LYS A 92 11.67 8.00 18.96
CA LYS A 92 11.25 9.24 19.62
C LYS A 92 9.81 9.55 19.23
N LYS A 93 8.97 9.78 20.25
CA LYS A 93 7.52 9.93 20.11
C LYS A 93 7.11 10.94 19.03
N ASP A 94 7.65 12.14 19.06
CA ASP A 94 7.24 13.21 18.13
C ASP A 94 7.62 12.89 16.68
N LEU A 95 8.81 12.33 16.47
CA LEU A 95 9.28 11.91 15.14
C LEU A 95 8.46 10.72 14.62
N TRP A 96 8.05 9.83 15.52
CA TRP A 96 7.18 8.71 15.20
C TRP A 96 5.77 9.17 14.79
N GLU A 97 5.16 10.09 15.54
CA GLU A 97 3.84 10.66 15.23
C GLU A 97 3.86 11.35 13.87
N ASN A 98 4.88 12.17 13.61
CA ASN A 98 5.08 12.84 12.33
C ASN A 98 5.23 11.85 11.17
N GLY A 99 6.04 10.80 11.34
CA GLY A 99 6.21 9.74 10.33
C GLY A 99 4.90 9.01 10.03
N ARG A 100 4.09 8.73 11.06
CA ARG A 100 2.76 8.13 10.90
C ARG A 100 1.80 9.05 10.15
N GLU A 101 1.72 10.33 10.51
CA GLU A 101 0.87 11.31 9.83
C GLU A 101 1.24 11.47 8.36
N LYS A 102 2.54 11.63 8.09
CA LYS A 102 3.08 11.73 6.74
C LYS A 102 2.78 10.49 5.91
N THR A 103 2.95 9.29 6.48
CA THR A 103 2.62 8.02 5.83
C THR A 103 1.12 7.90 5.51
N ASN A 104 0.25 8.42 6.37
CA ASN A 104 -1.18 8.47 6.06
C ASN A 104 -1.46 9.37 4.86
N GLU A 105 -0.77 10.52 4.74
CA GLU A 105 -0.99 11.41 3.59
C GLU A 105 -0.35 10.89 2.31
N LEU A 106 0.80 10.22 2.39
CA LEU A 106 1.39 9.47 1.27
C LEU A 106 0.41 8.42 0.72
N GLU A 107 -0.27 7.67 1.59
CA GLU A 107 -1.28 6.68 1.18
C GLU A 107 -2.46 7.33 0.47
N ARG A 108 -3.00 8.42 1.03
CA ARG A 108 -4.13 9.14 0.42
C ARG A 108 -3.76 9.70 -0.95
N GLU A 109 -2.57 10.27 -1.07
CA GLU A 109 -2.08 10.83 -2.33
C GLU A 109 -1.83 9.72 -3.35
N LEU A 110 -1.18 8.63 -2.96
CA LEU A 110 -1.00 7.46 -3.83
C LEU A 110 -2.33 6.92 -4.34
N ASN A 111 -3.33 6.86 -3.46
CA ASN A 111 -4.67 6.40 -3.84
C ASN A 111 -5.33 7.34 -4.87
N ARG A 112 -5.22 8.67 -4.71
CA ARG A 112 -5.69 9.64 -5.71
C ARG A 112 -4.97 9.47 -7.05
N ILE A 113 -3.66 9.28 -7.02
CA ILE A 113 -2.82 9.05 -8.20
C ILE A 113 -3.28 7.78 -8.92
N VAL A 114 -3.48 6.66 -8.20
CA VAL A 114 -3.97 5.40 -8.78
C VAL A 114 -5.36 5.59 -9.38
N GLN A 115 -6.31 6.22 -8.67
CA GLN A 115 -7.67 6.46 -9.19
C GLN A 115 -7.68 7.32 -10.46
N LYS A 116 -6.74 8.29 -10.57
CA LYS A 116 -6.59 9.15 -11.74
C LYS A 116 -6.02 8.40 -12.95
N ASN A 117 -5.05 7.51 -12.73
CA ASN A 117 -4.28 6.87 -13.80
C ASN A 117 -4.79 5.46 -14.18
N MET A 118 -5.57 4.80 -13.33
CA MET A 118 -6.04 3.44 -13.60
C MET A 118 -7.06 3.40 -14.76
N ASN A 119 -6.89 2.44 -15.67
CA ASN A 119 -7.94 2.10 -16.63
C ASN A 119 -9.00 1.22 -15.94
N LYS A 120 -10.19 1.78 -15.70
CA LYS A 120 -11.31 1.07 -15.04
C LYS A 120 -11.84 -0.13 -15.85
N ALA A 121 -11.54 -0.25 -17.14
CA ALA A 121 -11.85 -1.44 -17.92
C ALA A 121 -10.93 -2.62 -17.57
N THR A 122 -9.68 -2.34 -17.18
CA THR A 122 -8.65 -3.33 -16.86
C THR A 122 -8.54 -3.61 -15.37
N TYR A 123 -8.73 -2.56 -14.55
CA TYR A 123 -8.47 -2.58 -13.11
C TYR A 123 -9.72 -2.29 -12.28
N GLU A 124 -9.81 -2.95 -11.13
CA GLU A 124 -10.74 -2.64 -10.05
C GLU A 124 -9.93 -2.23 -8.81
N LEU A 125 -10.27 -1.10 -8.18
CA LEU A 125 -9.62 -0.65 -6.94
C LEU A 125 -10.52 -0.96 -5.75
N LEU A 126 -10.06 -1.78 -4.81
CA LEU A 126 -10.85 -2.24 -3.67
C LEU A 126 -11.15 -1.16 -2.64
N ASN A 127 -10.25 -0.18 -2.50
CA ASN A 127 -10.33 0.84 -1.46
C ASN A 127 -10.20 2.26 -2.05
N PRO A 128 -11.11 2.68 -2.94
CA PRO A 128 -11.05 4.01 -3.53
C PRO A 128 -11.16 5.07 -2.42
N PHE A 129 -10.26 6.05 -2.45
CA PHE A 129 -10.29 7.17 -1.52
C PHE A 129 -11.51 8.05 -1.82
N GLY A 130 -12.50 8.01 -0.92
CA GLY A 130 -13.78 8.71 -1.09
C GLY A 130 -13.78 10.21 -0.75
N GLY A 131 -12.67 10.79 -0.29
CA GLY A 131 -12.54 12.24 -0.05
C GLY A 131 -13.59 12.85 0.89
N LYS A 132 -13.33 12.85 2.20
CA LYS A 132 -14.16 13.65 3.13
C LYS A 132 -13.81 15.13 3.04
N SER A 133 -14.82 15.99 3.12
CA SER A 133 -14.63 17.44 3.30
C SER A 133 -13.81 17.69 4.56
N VAL A 134 -12.67 18.35 4.41
CA VAL A 134 -11.79 18.77 5.51
C VAL A 134 -11.71 20.28 5.55
N SER A 135 -11.37 20.83 6.71
CA SER A 135 -11.21 22.27 6.85
C SER A 135 -10.12 22.81 5.90
N THR A 136 -10.24 24.07 5.50
CA THR A 136 -9.20 24.74 4.68
C THR A 136 -7.84 24.73 5.38
N ALA A 137 -7.82 24.83 6.71
CA ALA A 137 -6.61 24.74 7.52
C ALA A 137 -5.96 23.36 7.42
N ASP A 138 -6.74 22.28 7.59
CA ASP A 138 -6.25 20.91 7.44
C ASP A 138 -5.75 20.62 6.04
N LYS A 139 -6.43 21.14 5.01
CA LYS A 139 -5.99 21.01 3.62
C LYS A 139 -4.62 21.67 3.40
N LYS A 140 -4.44 22.88 3.93
CA LYS A 140 -3.14 23.60 3.86
C LYS A 140 -2.05 22.88 4.65
N TYR A 141 -2.37 22.33 5.83
CA TYR A 141 -1.43 21.55 6.63
C TYR A 141 -0.98 20.28 5.88
N ARG A 142 -1.93 19.47 5.42
CA ARG A 142 -1.63 18.21 4.69
C ARG A 142 -0.82 18.44 3.42
N ALA A 143 -1.08 19.54 2.70
CA ALA A 143 -0.32 19.90 1.50
C ALA A 143 1.17 20.13 1.79
N LYS A 144 1.55 20.49 3.03
CA LYS A 144 2.94 20.69 3.46
C LYS A 144 3.63 19.41 3.92
N LEU A 145 2.88 18.33 4.17
CA LEU A 145 3.46 17.07 4.66
C LEU A 145 4.25 16.33 3.57
N LEU A 146 3.93 16.57 2.30
CA LEU A 146 4.53 15.88 1.16
C LEU A 146 5.39 16.84 0.36
N SER A 147 6.66 16.46 0.21
CA SER A 147 7.59 17.12 -0.72
C SER A 147 7.24 16.84 -2.18
N LYS A 148 7.88 17.56 -3.10
CA LYS A 148 7.68 17.35 -4.53
C LYS A 148 8.25 15.99 -4.97
N GLU A 149 9.44 15.68 -4.46
CA GLU A 149 10.19 14.45 -4.73
C GLU A 149 9.39 13.21 -4.32
N GLU A 150 8.70 13.28 -3.19
CA GLU A 150 7.83 12.20 -2.72
C GLU A 150 6.65 11.96 -3.66
N LYS A 151 6.00 13.04 -4.12
CA LYS A 151 4.90 12.93 -5.09
C LYS A 151 5.38 12.32 -6.41
N GLU A 152 6.55 12.73 -6.89
CA GLU A 152 7.17 12.13 -8.08
C GLU A 152 7.47 10.64 -7.88
N MET A 153 7.91 10.23 -6.69
CA MET A 153 8.10 8.82 -6.36
C MET A 153 6.79 8.04 -6.30
N LEU A 154 5.70 8.63 -5.83
CA LEU A 154 4.37 8.01 -5.87
C LEU A 154 3.85 7.81 -7.30
N GLU A 155 4.07 8.78 -8.19
CA GLU A 155 3.75 8.64 -9.61
C GLU A 155 4.56 7.51 -10.26
N LYS A 156 5.87 7.43 -9.97
CA LYS A 156 6.73 6.31 -10.43
C LYS A 156 6.27 4.96 -9.87
N LEU A 157 5.84 4.91 -8.61
CA LEU A 157 5.30 3.70 -8.00
C LEU A 157 4.01 3.26 -8.71
N CYS A 158 3.11 4.20 -8.97
CA CYS A 158 1.87 3.96 -9.71
C CYS A 158 2.15 3.42 -11.12
N ALA A 159 3.04 4.09 -11.86
CA ALA A 159 3.40 3.69 -13.22
C ALA A 159 4.06 2.30 -13.31
N LYS A 160 4.68 1.82 -12.23
CA LYS A 160 5.22 0.45 -12.17
C LYS A 160 4.16 -0.61 -11.90
N ALA A 161 3.06 -0.24 -11.23
CA ALA A 161 2.04 -1.19 -10.78
C ALA A 161 0.86 -1.33 -11.75
N LEU A 162 0.62 -0.30 -12.59
CA LEU A 162 -0.42 -0.28 -13.63
C LEU A 162 0.12 -0.76 -14.98
#